data_AF-A0A844Q9A1-F1
#
_entry.id   AF-A0A844Q9A1-F1
#
_cell.length_a   1.000
_cell.length_b   1.000
_cell.length_c   1.000
_cell.angle_alpha   90.00
_cell.angle_beta   90.00
_cell.angle_gamma   90.00
#
_symmetry.space_group_name_H-M   'P 1'
#
loop_
_entity.id
_entity.type
_entity.pdbx_description
1 polymer ?
#
loop_
_entity_poly.entity_id
_entity_poly.type
_entity_poly.pdbx_seq_one_letter_code
_entity_poly.pdbx_strand_id
1 'polypeptide(L)'
;MLFSSERKEGNGMNQKRWLLFVLLTFGMFVIGACSKLNDAPTLLGSWKVEREEGHPVFLHFEEEEVTAHFDDDIVGETTTYRVEEEGETFHLYIVEPTTGKEELFTNGVFEGANTILSDHPTMEWKRIDSIEQAMEKEKRKQERQAAREAEKVERSADEREEQKETNEEQEETGADVPVAEEAPLRAPALPVPEREEPVHVDPLAAQRQAAVALQQRVQQEIGASAPNGAYGQYYGEWDALLNDVWQQLQASLSPDAFQALTKEQVNWIAEKERILRENEAVASARAWASDEVTRMTEQRTFYLLDQLR
;
A
#
# COMPACT_ATOMS: atom_id res chain seq x y z
N MET A 1 -44.34 4.53 -43.05
CA MET A 1 -45.25 5.13 -42.06
C MET A 1 -45.11 4.34 -40.76
N LEU A 2 -45.18 4.87 -39.54
CA LEU A 2 -44.94 6.21 -38.95
C LEU A 2 -45.13 6.03 -37.42
N PHE A 3 -44.11 6.31 -36.58
CA PHE A 3 -44.19 6.48 -35.09
C PHE A 3 -44.80 5.31 -34.25
N SER A 4 -44.80 5.32 -32.90
CA SER A 4 -43.78 5.66 -31.88
C SER A 4 -44.36 5.33 -30.48
N SER A 5 -43.49 5.06 -29.49
CA SER A 5 -43.62 5.38 -28.05
C SER A 5 -44.99 5.21 -27.32
N GLU A 6 -44.99 4.41 -26.24
CA GLU A 6 -45.12 5.00 -24.89
C GLU A 6 -44.54 4.13 -23.77
N ARG A 7 -44.08 4.81 -22.70
CA ARG A 7 -43.43 4.28 -21.49
C ARG A 7 -44.28 4.68 -20.29
N LYS A 8 -44.45 3.83 -19.28
CA LYS A 8 -44.77 4.31 -17.92
C LYS A 8 -44.34 3.35 -16.80
N GLU A 9 -43.86 3.98 -15.73
CA GLU A 9 -43.30 3.39 -14.51
C GLU A 9 -44.40 3.22 -13.43
N GLY A 10 -44.12 2.51 -12.32
CA GLY A 10 -45.10 2.44 -11.22
C GLY A 10 -44.79 1.47 -10.07
N ASN A 11 -43.85 1.86 -9.21
CA ASN A 11 -43.49 1.28 -7.90
C ASN A 11 -44.66 0.73 -7.03
N GLY A 12 -44.40 -0.29 -6.19
CA GLY A 12 -45.44 -0.94 -5.36
C GLY A 12 -44.96 -1.94 -4.29
N MET A 13 -43.82 -1.70 -3.66
CA MET A 13 -43.30 -2.54 -2.55
C MET A 13 -44.19 -2.47 -1.29
N ASN A 14 -44.73 -3.61 -0.81
CA ASN A 14 -44.94 -3.95 0.62
C ASN A 14 -45.78 -5.23 0.84
N GLN A 15 -45.13 -6.36 1.19
CA GLN A 15 -45.79 -7.47 1.92
C GLN A 15 -44.83 -8.49 2.56
N LYS A 16 -43.57 -8.58 2.12
CA LYS A 16 -42.62 -9.63 2.56
C LYS A 16 -41.81 -9.33 3.84
N ARG A 17 -41.92 -8.12 4.42
CA ARG A 17 -41.15 -7.71 5.62
C ARG A 17 -41.77 -8.15 6.97
N TRP A 18 -42.93 -8.82 6.97
CA TRP A 18 -43.61 -9.23 8.22
C TRP A 18 -43.32 -10.68 8.67
N LEU A 19 -42.77 -11.54 7.80
CA LEU A 19 -42.43 -12.92 8.18
C LEU A 19 -41.08 -13.08 8.90
N LEU A 20 -40.23 -12.04 8.89
CA LEU A 20 -38.88 -12.06 9.48
C LEU A 20 -38.87 -11.88 11.01
N PHE A 21 -40.02 -11.59 11.64
CA PHE A 21 -40.13 -11.34 13.09
C PHE A 21 -40.64 -12.54 13.91
N VAL A 22 -40.90 -13.70 13.29
CA VAL A 22 -41.46 -14.89 13.97
C VAL A 22 -40.45 -16.04 14.10
N LEU A 23 -39.30 -15.95 13.43
CA LEU A 23 -38.20 -16.93 13.53
C LEU A 23 -37.06 -16.49 14.46
N LEU A 24 -37.30 -15.45 15.28
CA LEU A 24 -36.38 -14.94 16.29
C LEU A 24 -36.80 -15.34 17.73
N THR A 25 -37.62 -16.39 17.84
CA THR A 25 -38.08 -16.97 19.12
C THR A 25 -37.99 -18.50 19.11
N PHE A 26 -36.79 -19.02 18.86
CA PHE A 26 -36.42 -20.38 19.28
C PHE A 26 -35.06 -20.33 19.98
N GLY A 27 -35.05 -19.72 21.17
CA GLY A 27 -33.86 -19.61 22.01
C GLY A 27 -33.59 -20.85 22.87
N MET A 28 -32.55 -20.73 23.70
CA MET A 28 -32.09 -21.69 24.71
C MET A 28 -31.38 -22.96 24.19
N PHE A 29 -30.09 -22.81 23.88
CA PHE A 29 -29.08 -23.74 24.46
C PHE A 29 -27.66 -23.16 24.59
N VAL A 30 -27.53 -21.97 25.22
CA VAL A 30 -26.31 -21.67 25.99
C VAL A 30 -26.74 -21.30 27.41
N ILE A 31 -26.44 -22.19 28.35
CA ILE A 31 -26.71 -21.95 29.77
C ILE A 31 -25.66 -20.96 30.26
N GLY A 32 -26.10 -19.76 30.62
CA GLY A 32 -25.23 -18.77 31.25
C GLY A 32 -24.66 -19.31 32.56
N ALA A 33 -23.37 -19.64 32.56
CA ALA A 33 -22.59 -19.80 33.78
C ALA A 33 -22.29 -18.41 34.36
N CYS A 34 -23.28 -17.82 35.03
CA CYS A 34 -23.07 -16.68 35.94
C CYS A 34 -22.29 -17.12 37.19
N SER A 35 -21.06 -17.58 36.99
CA SER A 35 -20.06 -17.79 38.03
C SER A 35 -19.07 -16.62 37.99
N LYS A 36 -18.95 -15.94 39.14
CA LYS A 36 -18.00 -14.86 39.43
C LYS A 36 -16.71 -14.93 38.61
N LEU A 37 -16.46 -13.87 37.86
CA LEU A 37 -15.15 -13.19 37.67
C LEU A 37 -13.93 -14.04 38.08
N ASN A 38 -13.68 -15.10 37.32
CA ASN A 38 -12.44 -15.87 37.32
C ASN A 38 -11.89 -15.74 35.90
N ASP A 39 -10.57 -15.60 35.78
CA ASP A 39 -9.85 -15.27 34.55
C ASP A 39 -9.77 -16.44 33.55
N ALA A 40 -10.91 -17.06 33.26
CA ALA A 40 -11.05 -17.99 32.15
C ALA A 40 -10.74 -17.22 30.85
N PRO A 41 -9.87 -17.73 29.98
CA PRO A 41 -9.62 -17.11 28.69
C PRO A 41 -10.90 -17.09 27.88
N THR A 42 -11.26 -15.91 27.37
CA THR A 42 -12.40 -15.72 26.47
C THR A 42 -11.97 -14.83 25.32
N LEU A 43 -12.50 -15.09 24.13
CA LEU A 43 -12.21 -14.28 22.94
C LEU A 43 -12.80 -12.86 23.04
N LEU A 44 -13.79 -12.64 23.91
CA LEU A 44 -14.49 -11.36 24.07
C LEU A 44 -13.57 -10.19 24.44
N GLY A 45 -13.86 -9.02 23.88
CA GLY A 45 -13.10 -7.78 24.07
C GLY A 45 -12.11 -7.50 22.94
N SER A 46 -11.15 -6.61 23.21
CA SER A 46 -10.25 -6.09 22.18
C SER A 46 -8.91 -6.82 22.13
N TRP A 47 -8.45 -7.09 20.91
CA TRP A 47 -7.19 -7.78 20.60
C TRP A 47 -6.41 -7.02 19.54
N LYS A 48 -5.09 -6.99 19.71
CA LYS A 48 -4.13 -6.63 18.68
C LYS A 48 -3.56 -7.91 18.08
N VAL A 49 -3.72 -8.10 16.78
CA VAL A 49 -3.08 -9.17 16.02
C VAL A 49 -1.84 -8.58 15.36
N GLU A 50 -0.68 -8.87 15.95
CA GLU A 50 0.62 -8.53 15.38
C GLU A 50 0.98 -9.58 14.32
N ARG A 51 1.39 -9.13 13.13
CA ARG A 51 1.86 -9.97 12.03
C ARG A 51 3.36 -9.76 11.86
N GLU A 52 4.10 -10.81 11.48
CA GLU A 52 5.54 -10.69 11.17
C GLU A 52 5.79 -9.68 10.02
N GLU A 53 4.86 -9.62 9.05
CA GLU A 53 4.88 -8.69 7.93
C GLU A 53 3.55 -7.88 7.90
N GLY A 54 3.65 -6.54 7.91
CA GLY A 54 2.51 -5.61 7.77
C GLY A 54 2.06 -4.87 9.03
N HIS A 55 1.03 -4.01 8.90
CA HIS A 55 0.44 -3.30 10.04
C HIS A 55 -0.37 -4.25 10.94
N PRO A 56 -0.41 -4.01 12.27
CA PRO A 56 -1.22 -4.82 13.16
C PRO A 56 -2.71 -4.58 12.91
N VAL A 57 -3.51 -5.64 12.96
CA VAL A 57 -4.97 -5.56 12.88
C VAL A 57 -5.54 -5.52 14.29
N PHE A 58 -6.53 -4.65 14.54
CA PHE A 58 -7.21 -4.58 15.83
C PHE A 58 -8.61 -5.18 15.71
N LEU A 59 -8.93 -6.16 16.54
CA LEU A 59 -10.21 -6.88 16.52
C LEU A 59 -10.96 -6.60 17.84
N HIS A 60 -12.25 -6.27 17.76
CA HIS A 60 -13.15 -6.24 18.91
C HIS A 60 -14.18 -7.36 18.78
N PHE A 61 -14.21 -8.31 19.72
CA PHE A 61 -15.18 -9.39 19.75
C PHE A 61 -16.28 -9.09 20.77
N GLU A 62 -17.52 -8.98 20.28
CA GLU A 62 -18.75 -9.01 21.06
C GLU A 62 -19.34 -10.44 21.06
N GLU A 63 -20.57 -10.64 21.54
CA GLU A 63 -21.13 -12.00 21.71
C GLU A 63 -21.33 -12.78 20.40
N GLU A 64 -21.72 -12.10 19.31
CA GLU A 64 -21.97 -12.72 17.98
C GLU A 64 -21.23 -12.01 16.83
N GLU A 65 -20.66 -10.82 17.09
CA GLU A 65 -20.05 -9.93 16.09
C GLU A 65 -18.57 -9.64 16.41
N VAL A 66 -17.76 -9.52 15.37
CA VAL A 66 -16.38 -9.04 15.43
C VAL A 66 -16.23 -7.81 14.56
N THR A 67 -15.62 -6.76 15.11
CA THR A 67 -15.25 -5.54 14.37
C THR A 67 -13.75 -5.51 14.15
N ALA A 68 -13.33 -5.43 12.89
CA ALA A 68 -11.93 -5.37 12.48
C ALA A 68 -11.54 -3.95 12.05
N HIS A 69 -10.52 -3.38 12.69
CA HIS A 69 -9.93 -2.09 12.34
C HIS A 69 -8.59 -2.33 11.65
N PHE A 70 -8.43 -1.70 10.49
CA PHE A 70 -7.22 -1.76 9.67
C PHE A 70 -6.58 -0.36 9.64
N ASP A 71 -5.24 -0.34 9.72
CA ASP A 71 -4.41 0.85 9.63
C ASP A 71 -4.86 1.99 10.60
N ASP A 72 -5.11 3.17 10.05
CA ASP A 72 -5.48 4.40 10.77
C ASP A 72 -7.01 4.59 10.89
N ASP A 73 -7.84 3.69 10.35
CA ASP A 73 -9.30 3.88 10.33
C ASP A 73 -9.98 3.40 11.63
N ILE A 74 -10.59 4.35 12.33
CA ILE A 74 -11.38 4.10 13.54
C ILE A 74 -12.73 3.44 13.18
N VAL A 75 -13.20 3.57 11.94
CA VAL A 75 -14.41 2.89 11.44
C VAL A 75 -14.04 1.47 11.01
N GLY A 76 -14.14 0.53 11.95
CA GLY A 76 -13.89 -0.89 11.65
C GLY A 76 -15.01 -1.54 10.84
N GLU A 77 -14.66 -2.59 10.10
CA GLU A 77 -15.62 -3.45 9.40
C GLU A 77 -16.17 -4.49 10.39
N THR A 78 -17.49 -4.55 10.55
CA THR A 78 -18.17 -5.51 11.45
C THR A 78 -18.75 -6.67 10.66
N THR A 79 -18.53 -7.89 11.16
CA THR A 79 -19.13 -9.13 10.63
C THR A 79 -19.41 -10.13 11.74
N THR A 80 -20.19 -11.19 11.47
CA THR A 80 -20.43 -12.25 12.46
C THR A 80 -19.32 -13.30 12.46
N TYR A 81 -19.10 -13.92 13.62
CA TYR A 81 -18.10 -14.98 13.79
C TYR A 81 -18.67 -16.19 14.53
N ARG A 82 -17.96 -17.32 14.44
CA ARG A 82 -18.31 -18.55 15.15
C ARG A 82 -17.04 -19.19 15.70
N VAL A 83 -17.10 -19.71 16.92
CA VAL A 83 -16.00 -20.44 17.56
C VAL A 83 -16.42 -21.87 17.81
N GLU A 84 -15.58 -22.83 17.40
CA GLU A 84 -15.68 -24.24 17.81
C GLU A 84 -14.48 -24.57 18.72
N GLU A 85 -14.72 -25.23 19.85
CA GLU A 85 -13.66 -25.64 20.79
C GLU A 85 -13.38 -27.15 20.64
N GLU A 86 -12.12 -27.51 20.34
CA GLU A 86 -11.64 -28.90 20.31
C GLU A 86 -10.48 -29.08 21.30
N GLY A 87 -10.82 -29.38 22.56
CA GLY A 87 -9.86 -29.62 23.63
C GLY A 87 -9.26 -28.33 24.18
N GLU A 88 -7.97 -28.09 23.91
CA GLU A 88 -7.27 -26.84 24.26
C GLU A 88 -7.17 -25.87 23.08
N THR A 89 -7.55 -26.33 21.87
CA THR A 89 -7.56 -25.53 20.64
C THR A 89 -8.97 -25.01 20.37
N PHE A 90 -9.08 -23.82 19.82
CA PHE A 90 -10.31 -23.31 19.21
C PHE A 90 -10.11 -23.06 17.71
N HIS A 91 -11.21 -23.15 16.97
CA HIS A 91 -11.32 -22.83 15.56
C HIS A 91 -12.19 -21.58 15.43
N LEU A 92 -11.63 -20.48 14.94
CA LEU A 92 -12.34 -19.23 14.70
C LEU A 92 -12.75 -19.14 13.24
N TYR A 93 -14.06 -19.08 12.99
CA TYR A 93 -14.66 -18.89 11.68
C TYR A 93 -15.22 -17.48 11.57
N ILE A 94 -15.01 -16.84 10.42
CA ILE A 94 -15.67 -15.59 10.03
C ILE A 94 -16.78 -15.93 9.04
N VAL A 95 -17.94 -15.31 9.18
CA VAL A 95 -19.05 -15.43 8.24
C VAL A 95 -18.96 -14.28 7.23
N GLU A 96 -18.99 -14.57 5.93
CA GLU A 96 -19.06 -13.54 4.89
C GLU A 96 -20.50 -12.95 4.87
N PRO A 97 -20.68 -11.63 5.09
CA PRO A 97 -22.01 -11.05 5.31
C PRO A 97 -22.93 -11.05 4.08
N THR A 98 -22.37 -11.21 2.88
CA THR A 98 -23.07 -11.26 1.59
C THR A 98 -23.57 -12.66 1.23
N THR A 99 -22.80 -13.70 1.55
CA THR A 99 -23.08 -15.09 1.15
C THR A 99 -23.55 -15.96 2.30
N GLY A 100 -23.26 -15.58 3.54
CA GLY A 100 -23.44 -16.43 4.73
C GLY A 100 -22.47 -17.61 4.78
N LYS A 101 -21.41 -17.61 3.96
CA LYS A 101 -20.39 -18.65 3.95
C LYS A 101 -19.47 -18.48 5.16
N GLU A 102 -19.25 -19.56 5.89
CA GLU A 102 -18.23 -19.63 6.93
C GLU A 102 -16.86 -19.92 6.32
N GLU A 103 -15.86 -19.14 6.68
CA GLU A 103 -14.45 -19.36 6.33
C GLU A 103 -13.61 -19.45 7.61
N LEU A 104 -12.72 -20.44 7.67
CA LEU A 104 -11.79 -20.58 8.80
C LEU A 104 -10.78 -19.43 8.76
N PHE A 105 -10.72 -18.65 9.84
CA PHE A 105 -9.82 -17.51 9.96
C PHE A 105 -8.50 -17.90 10.64
N THR A 106 -8.56 -18.66 11.73
CA THR A 106 -7.37 -19.23 12.40
C THR A 106 -7.76 -20.34 13.37
N ASN A 107 -6.82 -21.22 13.67
CA ASN A 107 -6.88 -22.09 14.84
C ASN A 107 -5.98 -21.50 15.94
N GLY A 108 -6.39 -21.55 17.21
CA GLY A 108 -5.64 -20.93 18.29
C GLY A 108 -5.67 -21.70 19.59
N VAL A 109 -4.65 -21.51 20.42
CA VAL A 109 -4.58 -21.97 21.82
C VAL A 109 -4.38 -20.76 22.72
N PHE A 110 -5.12 -20.67 23.81
CA PHE A 110 -4.99 -19.58 24.78
C PHE A 110 -3.75 -19.78 25.68
N GLU A 111 -2.76 -18.90 25.56
CA GLU A 111 -1.62 -18.82 26.49
C GLU A 111 -2.00 -17.89 27.66
N GLY A 112 -2.89 -18.38 28.52
CA GLY A 112 -3.50 -17.59 29.59
C GLY A 112 -4.56 -16.61 29.07
N ALA A 113 -4.92 -15.62 29.90
CA ALA A 113 -6.10 -14.77 29.67
C ALA A 113 -5.92 -13.62 28.65
N ASN A 114 -4.69 -13.38 28.19
CA ASN A 114 -4.32 -12.18 27.41
C ASN A 114 -3.51 -12.47 26.12
N THR A 115 -3.19 -13.73 25.84
CA THR A 115 -2.39 -14.13 24.67
C THR A 115 -3.06 -15.31 23.98
N ILE A 116 -3.13 -15.28 22.66
CA ILE A 116 -3.49 -16.45 21.84
C ILE A 116 -2.30 -16.79 20.94
N LEU A 117 -1.90 -18.06 20.96
CA LEU A 117 -0.95 -18.64 20.03
C LEU A 117 -1.74 -19.20 18.85
N SER A 118 -1.58 -18.57 17.69
CA SER A 118 -2.19 -19.00 16.43
C SER A 118 -1.43 -20.17 15.82
N ASP A 119 -2.12 -20.99 15.03
CA ASP A 119 -1.51 -21.98 14.14
C ASP A 119 -0.71 -21.35 12.98
N HIS A 120 -0.99 -20.07 12.67
CA HIS A 120 -0.11 -19.26 11.85
C HIS A 120 1.10 -18.79 12.69
N PRO A 121 2.34 -19.24 12.38
CA PRO A 121 3.51 -18.95 13.21
C PRO A 121 3.93 -17.48 13.22
N THR A 122 3.29 -16.66 12.38
CA THR A 122 3.56 -15.24 12.18
C THR A 122 2.49 -14.33 12.80
N MET A 123 1.46 -14.88 13.46
CA MET A 123 0.36 -14.11 14.08
C MET A 123 0.36 -14.22 15.60
N GLU A 124 0.78 -13.15 16.28
CA GLU A 124 0.73 -13.06 17.75
C GLU A 124 -0.45 -12.18 18.18
N TRP A 125 -1.35 -12.76 18.98
CA TRP A 125 -2.57 -12.10 19.44
C TRP A 125 -2.41 -11.64 20.89
N LYS A 126 -2.45 -10.32 21.12
CA LYS A 126 -2.34 -9.71 22.45
C LYS A 126 -3.62 -8.97 22.81
N ARG A 127 -4.20 -9.27 23.96
CA ARG A 127 -5.37 -8.54 24.48
C ARG A 127 -4.99 -7.11 24.84
N ILE A 128 -5.88 -6.17 24.56
CA ILE A 128 -5.69 -4.73 24.80
C ILE A 128 -6.94 -4.12 25.45
N ASP A 129 -6.75 -3.09 26.28
CA ASP A 129 -7.87 -2.46 27.00
C ASP A 129 -8.71 -1.52 26.11
N SER A 130 -8.10 -0.95 25.06
CA SER A 130 -8.73 0.02 24.16
C SER A 130 -8.04 0.01 22.79
N ILE A 131 -8.83 -0.13 21.72
CA ILE A 131 -8.35 -0.09 20.33
C ILE A 131 -7.82 1.32 20.00
N GLU A 132 -8.58 2.37 20.32
CA GLU A 132 -8.19 3.77 20.11
C GLU A 132 -6.80 4.08 20.72
N GLN A 133 -6.56 3.68 21.97
CA GLN A 133 -5.26 3.90 22.61
C GLN A 133 -4.14 3.04 22.01
N ALA A 134 -4.45 1.84 21.53
CA ALA A 134 -3.48 0.96 20.90
C ALA A 134 -3.08 1.44 19.49
N MET A 135 -4.05 1.92 18.69
CA MET A 135 -3.84 2.57 17.40
C MET A 135 -3.01 3.84 17.56
N GLU A 136 -3.41 4.77 18.43
CA GLU A 136 -2.67 6.02 18.70
C GLU A 136 -1.22 5.75 19.17
N LYS A 137 -1.02 4.71 19.98
CA LYS A 137 0.32 4.30 20.42
C LYS A 137 1.17 3.75 19.28
N GLU A 138 0.57 2.97 18.37
CA GLU A 138 1.28 2.44 17.20
C GLU A 138 1.58 3.55 16.18
N LYS A 139 0.62 4.43 15.91
CA LYS A 139 0.79 5.63 15.08
C LYS A 139 1.95 6.51 15.57
N ARG A 140 1.98 6.86 16.86
CA ARG A 140 3.12 7.60 17.46
C ARG A 140 4.45 6.86 17.36
N LYS A 141 4.43 5.53 17.38
CA LYS A 141 5.63 4.71 17.21
C LYS A 141 6.12 4.76 15.75
N GLN A 142 5.20 4.67 14.78
CA GLN A 142 5.48 4.83 13.34
C GLN A 142 5.98 6.25 13.03
N GLU A 143 5.27 7.30 13.44
CA GLU A 143 5.68 8.71 13.27
C GLU A 143 7.08 8.97 13.85
N ARG A 144 7.37 8.44 15.05
CA ARG A 144 8.69 8.57 15.68
C ARG A 144 9.78 7.75 14.99
N GLN A 145 9.43 6.65 14.33
CA GLN A 145 10.36 5.86 13.52
C GLN A 145 10.66 6.60 12.20
N ALA A 146 9.63 7.08 11.49
CA ALA A 146 9.78 7.90 10.29
C ALA A 146 10.59 9.18 10.55
N ALA A 147 10.34 9.89 11.66
CA ALA A 147 11.11 11.08 12.03
C ALA A 147 12.60 10.77 12.28
N ARG A 148 12.92 9.62 12.89
CA ARG A 148 14.31 9.16 13.09
C ARG A 148 14.99 8.71 11.81
N GLU A 149 14.24 8.23 10.83
CA GLU A 149 14.77 7.86 9.52
C GLU A 149 15.00 9.12 8.68
N ALA A 150 14.09 10.09 8.70
CA ALA A 150 14.28 11.41 8.10
C ALA A 150 15.52 12.14 8.67
N GLU A 151 15.69 12.18 10.00
CA GLU A 151 16.87 12.78 10.66
C GLU A 151 18.19 12.12 10.22
N LYS A 152 18.19 10.80 9.98
CA LYS A 152 19.37 10.09 9.44
C LYS A 152 19.64 10.45 7.98
N VAL A 153 18.59 10.55 7.16
CA VAL A 153 18.71 10.91 5.74
C VAL A 153 19.25 12.33 5.60
N GLU A 154 18.68 13.30 6.32
CA GLU A 154 19.12 14.71 6.35
C GLU A 154 20.61 14.81 6.74
N ARG A 155 21.00 14.19 7.86
CA ARG A 155 22.41 14.15 8.30
C ARG A 155 23.35 13.50 7.29
N SER A 156 22.90 12.47 6.56
CA SER A 156 23.71 11.83 5.50
C SER A 156 23.77 12.64 4.19
N ALA A 157 22.88 13.62 4.01
CA ALA A 157 22.92 14.58 2.91
C ALA A 157 23.92 15.70 3.22
N ASP A 158 23.88 16.27 4.43
CA ASP A 158 24.85 17.28 4.89
C ASP A 158 26.30 16.75 4.78
N GLU A 159 26.56 15.53 5.26
CA GLU A 159 27.87 14.86 5.16
C GLU A 159 28.32 14.60 3.71
N ARG A 160 27.40 14.61 2.73
CA ARG A 160 27.70 14.51 1.29
C ARG A 160 27.94 15.85 0.61
N GLU A 161 27.36 16.94 1.11
CA GLU A 161 27.65 18.29 0.60
C GLU A 161 29.03 18.77 1.07
N GLU A 162 29.40 18.55 2.34
CA GLU A 162 30.77 18.85 2.83
C GLU A 162 31.87 18.07 2.04
N GLN A 163 31.57 16.85 1.57
CA GLN A 163 32.48 16.06 0.72
C GLN A 163 32.55 16.53 -0.74
N LYS A 164 31.57 17.30 -1.22
CA LYS A 164 31.64 17.92 -2.56
C LYS A 164 32.47 19.19 -2.52
N GLU A 165 32.24 20.07 -1.55
CA GLU A 165 32.98 21.33 -1.43
C GLU A 165 34.50 21.07 -1.26
N THR A 166 34.89 20.01 -0.53
CA THR A 166 36.31 19.62 -0.40
C THR A 166 36.94 18.98 -1.64
N ASN A 167 36.14 18.56 -2.63
CA ASN A 167 36.64 18.03 -3.90
C ASN A 167 36.71 19.12 -4.99
N GLU A 168 35.77 20.06 -5.02
CA GLU A 168 35.75 21.14 -6.01
C GLU A 168 36.90 22.15 -5.83
N GLU A 169 37.43 22.33 -4.60
CA GLU A 169 38.65 23.12 -4.35
C GLU A 169 39.94 22.53 -4.96
N GLN A 170 39.93 21.34 -5.55
CA GLN A 170 41.12 20.73 -6.19
C GLN A 170 41.17 20.81 -7.72
N GLU A 171 40.09 21.17 -8.42
CA GLU A 171 40.06 21.13 -9.91
C GLU A 171 40.27 22.49 -10.60
N GLU A 172 40.28 23.62 -9.88
CA GLU A 172 40.44 24.96 -10.48
C GLU A 172 41.91 25.37 -10.77
N THR A 173 42.70 24.52 -11.44
CA THR A 173 43.98 24.97 -12.06
C THR A 173 44.27 24.35 -13.43
N GLY A 174 43.68 24.95 -14.47
CA GLY A 174 44.40 25.21 -15.73
C GLY A 174 43.85 24.64 -17.03
N ALA A 175 43.39 25.54 -17.91
CA ALA A 175 43.90 25.69 -19.28
C ALA A 175 43.32 26.97 -19.92
N ASP A 176 44.10 27.68 -20.73
CA ASP A 176 43.79 29.05 -21.21
C ASP A 176 44.16 29.24 -22.70
N VAL A 177 43.27 29.91 -23.47
CA VAL A 177 43.39 30.45 -24.87
C VAL A 177 43.84 29.50 -26.04
N PRO A 178 43.69 29.84 -27.36
CA PRO A 178 43.02 31.00 -28.00
C PRO A 178 42.01 30.73 -29.17
N VAL A 179 41.39 31.85 -29.60
CA VAL A 179 40.40 32.06 -30.70
C VAL A 179 41.05 32.26 -32.09
N ALA A 180 40.31 32.03 -33.20
CA ALA A 180 40.60 32.58 -34.54
C ALA A 180 39.36 32.81 -35.45
N GLU A 181 39.42 33.79 -36.37
CA GLU A 181 38.43 34.21 -37.39
C GLU A 181 38.83 33.78 -38.84
N GLU A 182 38.11 33.99 -39.95
CA GLU A 182 36.96 34.86 -40.33
C GLU A 182 35.80 34.08 -41.05
N ALA A 183 34.74 34.78 -41.46
CA ALA A 183 33.75 34.39 -42.50
C ALA A 183 34.20 34.93 -43.90
N PRO A 184 33.38 35.11 -44.99
CA PRO A 184 31.96 34.76 -45.26
C PRO A 184 31.66 34.18 -46.68
N LEU A 185 30.39 33.83 -46.99
CA LEU A 185 29.63 34.31 -48.19
C LEU A 185 28.22 33.67 -48.39
N ARG A 186 27.21 34.55 -48.43
CA ARG A 186 25.90 34.57 -49.16
C ARG A 186 25.05 33.29 -49.44
N ALA A 187 23.75 33.46 -49.21
CA ALA A 187 22.63 32.53 -49.40
C ALA A 187 22.20 32.28 -50.86
N PRO A 188 21.22 31.38 -51.07
CA PRO A 188 19.86 31.87 -51.40
C PRO A 188 18.76 31.33 -50.48
N ALA A 189 17.62 32.04 -50.46
CA ALA A 189 16.47 31.72 -49.59
C ALA A 189 15.66 30.52 -50.09
N LEU A 190 15.14 29.74 -49.13
CA LEU A 190 14.12 28.70 -49.31
C LEU A 190 13.03 28.87 -48.23
N PRO A 191 11.83 28.27 -48.40
CA PRO A 191 10.60 28.92 -47.97
C PRO A 191 10.32 28.86 -46.47
N VAL A 192 9.51 29.82 -46.02
CA VAL A 192 8.89 29.87 -44.69
C VAL A 192 8.16 28.55 -44.44
N PRO A 193 8.51 27.77 -43.40
CA PRO A 193 7.68 26.65 -42.97
C PRO A 193 6.34 27.20 -42.46
N GLU A 194 5.26 26.49 -42.76
CA GLU A 194 3.96 26.74 -42.17
C GLU A 194 4.06 26.84 -40.64
N ARG A 195 3.21 27.69 -40.05
CA ARG A 195 2.95 27.60 -38.61
C ARG A 195 2.26 26.27 -38.38
N GLU A 196 3.03 25.25 -38.03
CA GLU A 196 2.51 24.15 -37.24
C GLU A 196 1.88 24.77 -35.99
N GLU A 197 0.57 24.55 -35.81
CA GLU A 197 -0.04 24.82 -34.51
C GLU A 197 0.71 24.00 -33.46
N PRO A 198 0.90 24.49 -32.23
CA PRO A 198 1.68 23.79 -31.22
C PRO A 198 1.03 22.43 -30.95
N VAL A 199 1.59 21.39 -31.57
CA VAL A 199 1.28 20.01 -31.25
C VAL A 199 1.55 19.89 -29.76
N HIS A 200 0.50 19.64 -28.98
CA HIS A 200 0.66 19.40 -27.56
C HIS A 200 1.27 18.00 -27.41
N VAL A 201 2.60 17.94 -27.56
CA VAL A 201 3.37 16.73 -27.37
C VAL A 201 3.30 16.39 -25.89
N ASP A 202 2.61 15.29 -25.53
CA ASP A 202 2.67 14.74 -24.17
C ASP A 202 4.16 14.42 -23.88
N PRO A 203 4.82 15.13 -22.94
CA PRO A 203 6.25 14.98 -22.69
C PRO A 203 6.60 13.62 -22.07
N LEU A 204 5.59 12.82 -21.67
CA LEU A 204 5.73 11.50 -21.10
C LEU A 204 5.21 10.38 -22.03
N ALA A 205 4.80 10.69 -23.26
CA ALA A 205 4.20 9.70 -24.18
C ALA A 205 5.08 8.45 -24.38
N ALA A 206 6.40 8.63 -24.51
CA ALA A 206 7.36 7.54 -24.66
C ALA A 206 7.45 6.69 -23.39
N GLN A 207 7.51 7.31 -22.21
CA GLN A 207 7.56 6.65 -20.92
C GLN A 207 6.25 5.91 -20.59
N ARG A 208 5.08 6.46 -20.95
CA ARG A 208 3.79 5.75 -20.87
C ARG A 208 3.79 4.48 -21.72
N GLN A 209 4.29 4.56 -22.95
CA GLN A 209 4.41 3.39 -23.83
C GLN A 209 5.39 2.35 -23.27
N ALA A 210 6.52 2.80 -22.71
CA ALA A 210 7.50 1.93 -22.05
C ALA A 210 6.89 1.22 -20.82
N ALA A 211 6.15 1.93 -19.97
CA ALA A 211 5.50 1.35 -18.77
C ALA A 211 4.48 0.26 -19.14
N VAL A 212 3.63 0.52 -20.13
CA VAL A 212 2.65 -0.46 -20.62
C VAL A 212 3.35 -1.67 -21.27
N ALA A 213 4.41 -1.44 -22.05
CA ALA A 213 5.17 -2.54 -22.66
C ALA A 213 5.90 -3.40 -21.61
N LEU A 214 6.50 -2.77 -20.59
CA LEU A 214 7.16 -3.46 -19.48
C LEU A 214 6.14 -4.30 -18.69
N GLN A 215 5.02 -3.72 -18.27
CA GLN A 215 3.95 -4.44 -17.57
C GLN A 215 3.44 -5.64 -18.37
N GLN A 216 3.18 -5.48 -19.67
CA GLN A 216 2.73 -6.57 -20.54
C GLN A 216 3.79 -7.68 -20.68
N ARG A 217 5.07 -7.32 -20.79
CA ARG A 217 6.17 -8.29 -20.90
C ARG A 217 6.34 -9.07 -19.58
N VAL A 218 6.35 -8.37 -18.45
CA VAL A 218 6.43 -8.96 -17.11
C VAL A 218 5.27 -9.94 -16.87
N GLN A 219 4.04 -9.56 -17.22
CA GLN A 219 2.87 -10.43 -17.09
C GLN A 219 2.95 -11.70 -17.97
N GLN A 220 3.58 -11.61 -19.15
CA GLN A 220 3.80 -12.76 -20.04
C GLN A 220 4.92 -13.70 -19.56
N GLU A 221 5.99 -13.15 -18.98
CA GLU A 221 7.18 -13.91 -18.56
C GLU A 221 6.97 -14.61 -17.20
N ILE A 222 6.25 -13.98 -16.27
CA ILE A 222 5.98 -14.52 -14.92
C ILE A 222 4.86 -15.58 -14.95
N GLY A 223 3.77 -15.32 -15.67
CA GLY A 223 2.60 -16.20 -15.72
C GLY A 223 1.86 -16.34 -14.36
N ALA A 224 0.89 -17.25 -14.30
CA ALA A 224 -0.06 -17.35 -13.18
C ALA A 224 0.40 -18.22 -11.98
N SER A 225 1.63 -18.74 -11.99
CA SER A 225 2.15 -19.61 -10.91
C SER A 225 3.65 -19.43 -10.70
N ALA A 226 4.11 -18.19 -10.76
CA ALA A 226 5.49 -17.87 -10.46
C ALA A 226 5.83 -18.08 -8.97
N PRO A 227 7.07 -18.46 -8.65
CA PRO A 227 7.54 -18.53 -7.26
C PRO A 227 7.74 -17.12 -6.67
N ASN A 228 7.65 -17.00 -5.34
CA ASN A 228 8.00 -15.77 -4.63
C ASN A 228 9.44 -15.32 -4.98
N GLY A 229 9.63 -14.02 -5.19
CA GLY A 229 10.87 -13.40 -5.66
C GLY A 229 10.98 -13.28 -7.20
N ALA A 230 10.04 -13.85 -7.96
CA ALA A 230 10.06 -13.78 -9.43
C ALA A 230 9.61 -12.43 -9.99
N TYR A 231 8.85 -11.62 -9.24
CA TYR A 231 8.52 -10.24 -9.63
C TYR A 231 9.73 -9.32 -9.40
N GLY A 232 10.49 -9.58 -8.33
CA GLY A 232 11.66 -8.82 -7.91
C GLY A 232 12.78 -8.68 -8.93
N GLN A 233 12.90 -9.61 -9.88
CA GLN A 233 13.91 -9.53 -10.95
C GLN A 233 13.72 -8.32 -11.89
N TYR A 234 12.50 -7.75 -11.95
CA TYR A 234 12.18 -6.59 -12.77
C TYR A 234 12.38 -5.25 -12.06
N TYR A 235 12.84 -5.25 -10.79
CA TYR A 235 13.09 -4.05 -10.00
C TYR A 235 13.90 -3.00 -10.77
N GLY A 236 15.03 -3.42 -11.37
CA GLY A 236 15.95 -2.50 -12.05
C GLY A 236 15.35 -1.83 -13.30
N GLU A 237 14.44 -2.50 -14.01
CA GLU A 237 13.79 -1.91 -15.19
C GLU A 237 12.66 -0.95 -14.79
N TRP A 238 11.91 -1.29 -13.73
CA TRP A 238 10.91 -0.38 -13.16
C TRP A 238 11.55 0.85 -12.52
N ASP A 239 12.65 0.70 -11.78
CA ASP A 239 13.36 1.81 -11.12
C ASP A 239 14.04 2.72 -12.17
N ALA A 240 14.64 2.15 -13.23
CA ALA A 240 15.15 2.93 -14.35
C ALA A 240 14.05 3.78 -15.02
N LEU A 241 12.91 3.18 -15.35
CA LEU A 241 11.78 3.89 -15.95
C LEU A 241 11.19 4.95 -15.01
N LEU A 242 11.11 4.67 -13.70
CA LEU A 242 10.69 5.65 -12.70
C LEU A 242 11.62 6.87 -12.71
N ASN A 243 12.94 6.66 -12.76
CA ASN A 243 13.93 7.73 -12.79
C ASN A 243 13.86 8.55 -14.09
N ASP A 244 13.60 7.91 -15.24
CA ASP A 244 13.36 8.62 -16.51
C ASP A 244 12.11 9.51 -16.44
N VAL A 245 11.01 9.01 -15.87
CA VAL A 245 9.79 9.81 -15.63
C VAL A 245 10.09 10.97 -14.66
N TRP A 246 10.85 10.72 -13.60
CA TRP A 246 11.21 11.74 -12.61
C TRP A 246 11.96 12.93 -13.24
N GLN A 247 12.93 12.67 -14.11
CA GLN A 247 13.67 13.72 -14.83
C GLN A 247 12.76 14.54 -15.76
N GLN A 248 11.84 13.87 -16.47
CA GLN A 248 10.88 14.55 -17.34
C GLN A 248 9.89 15.42 -16.54
N LEU A 249 9.45 14.96 -15.37
CA LEU A 249 8.62 15.75 -14.45
C LEU A 249 9.37 16.98 -13.91
N GLN A 250 10.65 16.83 -13.55
CA GLN A 250 11.50 17.94 -13.11
C GLN A 250 11.62 19.04 -14.17
N ALA A 251 11.69 18.66 -15.45
CA ALA A 251 11.77 19.61 -16.57
C ALA A 251 10.42 20.24 -16.95
N SER A 252 9.30 19.63 -16.57
CA SER A 252 7.96 19.98 -17.08
C SER A 252 7.01 20.61 -16.04
N LEU A 253 7.18 20.30 -14.75
CA LEU A 253 6.37 20.85 -13.67
C LEU A 253 6.87 22.24 -13.23
N SER A 254 6.01 23.00 -12.57
CA SER A 254 6.46 24.21 -11.86
C SER A 254 7.33 23.82 -10.66
N PRO A 255 8.26 24.70 -10.21
CA PRO A 255 9.11 24.42 -9.05
C PRO A 255 8.32 24.04 -7.79
N ASP A 256 7.21 24.72 -7.52
CA ASP A 256 6.35 24.44 -6.35
C ASP A 256 5.68 23.06 -6.44
N ALA A 257 5.17 22.68 -7.62
CA ALA A 257 4.54 21.38 -7.84
C ALA A 257 5.57 20.25 -7.77
N PHE A 258 6.74 20.43 -8.37
CA PHE A 258 7.84 19.47 -8.28
C PHE A 258 8.39 19.34 -6.85
N GLN A 259 8.45 20.44 -6.08
CA GLN A 259 8.86 20.39 -4.67
C GLN A 259 7.85 19.64 -3.80
N ALA A 260 6.55 19.81 -4.02
CA ALA A 260 5.52 19.02 -3.35
C ALA A 260 5.68 17.52 -3.66
N LEU A 261 5.82 17.19 -4.94
CA LEU A 261 6.04 15.82 -5.41
C LEU A 261 7.34 15.21 -4.87
N THR A 262 8.40 16.01 -4.69
CA THR A 262 9.68 15.58 -4.10
C THR A 262 9.52 15.14 -2.65
N LYS A 263 8.68 15.83 -1.85
CA LYS A 263 8.40 15.42 -0.46
C LYS A 263 7.69 14.06 -0.40
N GLU A 264 6.72 13.84 -1.28
CA GLU A 264 6.10 12.51 -1.40
C GLU A 264 7.10 11.44 -1.84
N GLN A 265 7.98 11.76 -2.79
CA GLN A 265 8.97 10.83 -3.32
C GLN A 265 9.97 10.40 -2.25
N VAL A 266 10.41 11.32 -1.38
CA VAL A 266 11.27 11.00 -0.22
C VAL A 266 10.54 10.08 0.76
N ASN A 267 9.28 10.37 1.10
CA ASN A 267 8.50 9.51 2.00
C ASN A 267 8.29 8.10 1.41
N TRP A 268 8.02 8.01 0.10
CA TRP A 268 7.87 6.74 -0.61
C TRP A 268 9.18 5.93 -0.66
N ILE A 269 10.33 6.59 -0.83
CA ILE A 269 11.65 5.93 -0.76
C ILE A 269 11.88 5.38 0.66
N ALA A 270 11.62 6.17 1.70
CA ALA A 270 11.80 5.74 3.09
C ALA A 270 10.98 4.47 3.40
N GLU A 271 9.72 4.43 2.96
CA GLU A 271 8.85 3.25 3.10
C GLU A 271 9.36 2.04 2.31
N LYS A 272 9.79 2.24 1.06
CA LYS A 272 10.40 1.19 0.22
C LYS A 272 11.64 0.58 0.88
N GLU A 273 12.51 1.40 1.47
CA GLU A 273 13.67 0.91 2.19
C GLU A 273 13.33 0.25 3.53
N ARG A 274 12.30 0.74 4.23
CA ARG A 274 11.82 0.15 5.49
C ARG A 274 11.40 -1.30 5.28
N ILE A 275 10.62 -1.56 4.23
CA ILE A 275 10.22 -2.92 3.81
C ILE A 275 11.44 -3.81 3.56
N LEU A 276 12.46 -3.34 2.84
CA LEU A 276 13.69 -4.12 2.62
C LEU A 276 14.46 -4.42 3.91
N ARG A 277 14.60 -3.42 4.81
CA ARG A 277 15.32 -3.57 6.09
C ARG A 277 14.63 -4.56 7.03
N GLU A 278 13.31 -4.47 7.18
CA GLU A 278 12.55 -5.32 8.09
C GLU A 278 12.55 -6.79 7.65
N ASN A 279 12.68 -7.05 6.35
CA ASN A 279 12.57 -8.38 5.75
C ASN A 279 13.92 -9.02 5.40
N GLU A 280 15.06 -8.40 5.73
CA GLU A 280 16.40 -8.88 5.35
C GLU A 280 16.76 -10.25 5.97
N ALA A 281 16.21 -10.57 7.15
CA ALA A 281 16.65 -11.70 7.97
C ALA A 281 16.44 -13.09 7.32
N VAL A 282 15.33 -13.29 6.61
CA VAL A 282 14.92 -14.62 6.09
C VAL A 282 14.86 -14.59 4.56
N ALA A 283 15.27 -15.67 3.90
CA ALA A 283 15.33 -15.73 2.44
C ALA A 283 13.96 -15.62 1.75
N SER A 284 12.90 -16.15 2.37
CA SER A 284 11.51 -16.01 1.90
C SER A 284 10.98 -14.58 2.06
N ALA A 285 11.21 -13.97 3.22
CA ALA A 285 10.86 -12.56 3.49
C ALA A 285 11.59 -11.61 2.53
N ARG A 286 12.89 -11.84 2.27
CA ARG A 286 13.64 -11.11 1.24
C ARG A 286 13.07 -11.27 -0.17
N ALA A 287 12.62 -12.47 -0.53
CA ALA A 287 12.01 -12.73 -1.83
C ALA A 287 10.66 -11.99 -1.96
N TRP A 288 9.81 -12.05 -0.92
CA TRP A 288 8.57 -11.29 -0.86
C TRP A 288 8.82 -9.77 -0.90
N ALA A 289 9.73 -9.25 -0.09
CA ALA A 289 10.06 -7.83 -0.06
C ALA A 289 10.61 -7.34 -1.41
N SER A 290 11.40 -8.16 -2.11
CA SER A 290 11.88 -7.86 -3.46
C SER A 290 10.73 -7.78 -4.48
N ASP A 291 9.73 -8.65 -4.40
CA ASP A 291 8.52 -8.56 -5.22
C ASP A 291 7.73 -7.29 -4.89
N GLU A 292 7.50 -7.01 -3.61
CA GLU A 292 6.66 -5.91 -3.16
C GLU A 292 7.28 -4.54 -3.49
N VAL A 293 8.58 -4.32 -3.25
CA VAL A 293 9.22 -3.04 -3.65
C VAL A 293 9.23 -2.84 -5.16
N THR A 294 9.21 -3.92 -5.95
CA THR A 294 9.10 -3.85 -7.40
C THR A 294 7.68 -3.44 -7.81
N ARG A 295 6.66 -4.02 -7.18
CA ARG A 295 5.24 -3.64 -7.35
C ARG A 295 4.97 -2.20 -6.93
N MET A 296 5.55 -1.74 -5.83
CA MET A 296 5.51 -0.33 -5.41
C MET A 296 6.17 0.59 -6.43
N THR A 297 7.29 0.17 -7.04
CA THR A 297 8.02 0.95 -8.05
C THR A 297 7.25 1.05 -9.36
N GLU A 298 6.61 -0.03 -9.81
CA GLU A 298 5.62 -0.01 -10.90
C GLU A 298 4.47 0.98 -10.61
N GLN A 299 3.81 0.85 -9.46
CA GLN A 299 2.68 1.70 -9.08
C GLN A 299 3.08 3.18 -9.01
N ARG A 300 4.24 3.49 -8.41
CA ARG A 300 4.75 4.85 -8.36
C ARG A 300 5.11 5.38 -9.75
N THR A 301 5.62 4.54 -10.66
CA THR A 301 5.86 4.91 -12.07
C THR A 301 4.56 5.35 -12.74
N PHE A 302 3.47 4.57 -12.63
CA PHE A 302 2.18 4.94 -13.20
C PHE A 302 1.57 6.20 -12.54
N TYR A 303 1.69 6.34 -11.22
CA TYR A 303 1.27 7.56 -10.51
C TYR A 303 2.02 8.82 -10.98
N LEU A 304 3.33 8.70 -11.20
CA LEU A 304 4.19 9.80 -11.68
C LEU A 304 3.86 10.16 -13.13
N LEU A 305 3.56 9.16 -13.98
CA LEU A 305 3.11 9.40 -15.35
C LEU A 305 1.83 10.25 -15.41
N ASP A 306 0.94 10.15 -14.43
CA ASP A 306 -0.34 10.87 -14.43
C ASP A 306 -0.27 12.31 -13.88
N GLN A 307 0.91 12.81 -13.50
CA GLN A 307 1.11 14.19 -13.01
C GLN A 307 1.02 15.28 -14.11
N LEU A 308 1.12 14.92 -15.38
CA LEU A 308 1.08 15.84 -16.54
C LEU A 308 -0.09 15.55 -17.48
N ARG A 309 -1.25 15.14 -16.94
CA ARG A 309 -2.39 14.62 -17.70
C ARG A 309 -3.60 15.57 -17.71
#